data_AF-G7HXZ8-F1
#
_entry.id   AF-G7HXZ8-F1
#
_cell.length_a   1.000
_cell.length_b   1.000
_cell.length_c   1.000
_cell.angle_alpha   90.00
_cell.angle_beta   90.00
_cell.angle_gamma   90.00
#
_symmetry.space_group_name_H-M   'P 1'
#
loop_
_entity.id
_entity.type
_entity.pdbx_description
1 polymer ?
#
loop_
_entity_poly.entity_id
_entity_poly.type
_entity_poly.pdbx_seq_one_letter_code
_entity_poly.pdbx_strand_id
1 'polypeptide(L)'
;MRKPLTIIAVIIVILVIGGGAAQYLMRNDSGPLGGLGDDKSDQTEETEATEAAPEVPSQPEWCPAYEFISAPGTWESAPDDEPLNPQANSRSFMLSITNPLKETFTEDQVRVWTLPYTAQFKSVQSQQEMSYDDSRNEGRAKLEAELQWLHGECPQTQFILAGFSQGAVIVGDIADEIGGGTGVIPAESVAGVVAIADGRRENGVGINPGVDLGGIGAEIALQPVTGLVQLVVPGASMRGARPNDFGALADRTYQICAPSDSICDAPHNIGNAAERALELIDANGIHAIYASNDNVIPGTTTNQWVVGWASDIINQG
;
A
#
# COMPACT_ATOMS: atom_id res chain seq x y z
N MET A 1 44.45 17.00 -28.49
CA MET A 1 44.08 15.76 -29.22
C MET A 1 42.67 15.23 -28.93
N ARG A 2 41.75 15.99 -28.29
CA ARG A 2 40.40 15.49 -27.93
C ARG A 2 39.27 15.87 -28.91
N LYS A 3 39.47 16.88 -29.76
CA LYS A 3 38.47 17.33 -30.75
C LYS A 3 38.17 16.33 -31.89
N PRO A 4 39.12 15.53 -32.44
CA PRO A 4 38.79 14.63 -33.55
C PRO A 4 37.97 13.41 -33.10
N LEU A 5 38.17 12.92 -31.87
CA LEU A 5 37.42 11.80 -31.31
C LEU A 5 35.93 12.14 -31.09
N THR A 6 35.63 13.36 -30.64
CA THR A 6 34.25 13.81 -30.45
C THR A 6 33.51 13.95 -31.79
N ILE A 7 34.19 14.40 -32.85
CA ILE A 7 33.61 14.51 -34.19
C ILE A 7 33.30 13.13 -34.76
N ILE A 8 34.20 12.14 -34.57
CA ILE A 8 33.97 10.76 -35.01
C ILE A 8 32.79 10.13 -34.25
N ALA A 9 32.69 10.34 -32.94
CA ALA A 9 31.57 9.82 -32.14
C ALA A 9 30.22 10.41 -32.58
N VAL A 10 30.16 11.71 -32.87
CA VAL A 10 28.94 12.37 -33.36
C VAL A 10 28.54 11.84 -34.75
N ILE A 11 29.50 11.62 -35.65
CA ILE A 11 29.23 11.05 -36.98
C ILE A 11 28.67 9.63 -36.86
N ILE A 12 29.22 8.80 -35.96
CA ILE A 12 28.72 7.43 -35.74
C ILE A 12 27.29 7.46 -35.20
N VAL A 13 26.98 8.32 -34.24
CA VAL A 13 25.61 8.45 -33.69
C VAL A 13 24.62 8.91 -34.79
N ILE A 14 25.00 9.87 -35.63
CA ILE A 14 24.15 10.33 -36.74
C ILE A 14 23.93 9.21 -37.77
N LEU A 15 24.95 8.40 -38.07
CA LEU A 15 24.81 7.27 -39.00
C LEU A 15 23.90 6.16 -38.42
N VAL A 16 23.97 5.90 -37.11
CA VAL A 16 23.08 4.93 -36.44
C VAL A 16 21.63 5.41 -36.44
N ILE A 17 21.39 6.69 -36.14
CA ILE A 17 20.04 7.29 -36.16
C ILE A 17 19.49 7.34 -37.59
N GLY A 18 20.31 7.75 -38.57
CA GLY A 18 19.94 7.80 -39.98
C GLY A 18 19.64 6.40 -40.56
N GLY A 19 20.43 5.39 -40.18
CA GLY A 19 20.19 3.99 -40.55
C GLY A 19 18.90 3.43 -39.96
N GLY A 20 18.60 3.75 -38.70
CA GLY A 20 17.36 3.35 -38.04
C GLY A 20 16.12 3.99 -38.67
N ALA A 21 16.18 5.27 -39.04
CA ALA A 21 15.08 5.96 -39.70
C ALA A 21 14.82 5.45 -41.13
N ALA A 22 15.88 5.16 -41.90
CA ALA A 22 15.74 4.57 -43.23
C ALA A 22 15.14 3.17 -43.19
N GLN A 23 15.55 2.34 -42.22
CA GLN A 23 15.00 1.00 -42.03
C GLN A 23 13.54 1.02 -41.55
N TYR A 24 13.14 2.00 -40.75
CA TYR A 24 11.74 2.21 -40.34
C TYR A 24 10.86 2.63 -41.52
N LEU A 25 11.33 3.56 -42.35
CA LEU A 25 10.59 4.01 -43.54
C LEU A 25 10.48 2.92 -44.61
N MET A 26 11.52 2.11 -44.80
CA MET A 26 11.47 0.95 -45.73
C MET A 26 10.57 -0.20 -45.23
N ARG A 27 10.25 -0.25 -43.93
CA ARG A 27 9.37 -1.29 -43.35
C ARG A 27 7.89 -0.97 -43.54
N ASN A 28 7.54 0.26 -43.93
CA ASN A 28 6.17 0.75 -43.99
C ASN A 28 5.53 0.69 -45.39
N ASP A 29 6.27 0.26 -46.42
CA ASP A 29 5.79 0.19 -47.82
C ASP A 29 5.25 -1.20 -48.24
N SER A 30 4.91 -2.08 -47.30
CA SER A 30 4.30 -3.39 -47.60
C SER A 30 2.84 -3.46 -47.14
N GLY A 31 1.99 -2.60 -47.72
CA GLY A 31 0.53 -2.76 -47.65
C GLY A 31 -0.01 -3.25 -49.00
N PRO A 32 -0.68 -4.41 -49.11
CA PRO A 32 -1.23 -4.84 -50.40
C PRO A 32 -2.55 -4.12 -50.71
N LEU A 33 -2.54 -3.33 -51.78
CA LEU A 33 -3.71 -2.90 -52.55
C LEU A 33 -4.27 -4.08 -53.35
N GLY A 34 -5.60 -4.20 -53.39
CA GLY A 34 -6.32 -5.24 -54.11
C GLY A 34 -6.17 -5.20 -55.63
N GLY A 35 -6.32 -6.38 -56.25
CA GLY A 35 -6.36 -6.60 -57.69
C GLY A 35 -6.98 -7.96 -58.02
N LEU A 36 -8.00 -7.94 -58.86
CA LEU A 36 -8.92 -9.00 -59.29
C LEU A 36 -8.27 -10.19 -60.04
N GLY A 37 -8.88 -11.37 -59.91
CA GLY A 37 -9.06 -12.36 -60.98
C GLY A 37 -8.14 -13.59 -60.99
N ASP A 38 -8.64 -14.74 -60.50
CA ASP A 38 -9.10 -15.87 -61.32
C ASP A 38 -9.04 -17.22 -60.56
N ASP A 39 -10.24 -17.78 -60.45
CA ASP A 39 -10.64 -19.19 -60.38
C ASP A 39 -9.55 -20.25 -60.10
N LYS A 40 -9.58 -20.82 -58.89
CA LYS A 40 -9.37 -22.26 -58.63
C LYS A 40 -9.78 -22.64 -57.22
N SER A 41 -10.77 -23.52 -57.17
CA SER A 41 -11.16 -24.34 -56.03
C SER A 41 -9.95 -25.00 -55.35
N ASP A 42 -9.76 -24.72 -54.06
CA ASP A 42 -9.36 -25.76 -53.12
C ASP A 42 -9.79 -25.39 -51.70
N GLN A 43 -10.19 -26.40 -50.94
CA GLN A 43 -10.74 -26.29 -49.60
C GLN A 43 -9.66 -25.81 -48.63
N THR A 44 -9.96 -24.82 -47.79
CA THR A 44 -9.21 -24.61 -46.54
C THR A 44 -10.04 -23.84 -45.52
N GLU A 45 -10.49 -24.61 -44.55
CA GLU A 45 -10.89 -24.32 -43.17
C GLU A 45 -10.92 -22.85 -42.72
N GLU A 46 -12.12 -22.42 -42.28
CA GLU A 46 -12.32 -21.30 -41.36
C GLU A 46 -11.38 -21.46 -40.17
N THR A 47 -10.31 -20.66 -40.13
CA THR A 47 -9.61 -20.42 -38.88
C THR A 47 -10.39 -19.33 -38.15
N GLU A 48 -11.40 -19.74 -37.39
CA GLU A 48 -11.86 -18.94 -36.25
C GLU A 48 -10.63 -18.69 -35.38
N ALA A 49 -10.13 -17.45 -35.42
CA ALA A 49 -9.19 -16.98 -34.42
C ALA A 49 -9.97 -16.90 -33.10
N THR A 50 -10.02 -18.00 -32.37
CA THR A 50 -10.46 -18.04 -30.99
C THR A 50 -9.55 -17.09 -30.23
N GLU A 51 -10.08 -15.94 -29.83
CA GLU A 51 -9.45 -15.06 -28.85
C GLU A 51 -9.24 -15.92 -27.60
N ALA A 52 -7.99 -16.37 -27.40
CA ALA A 52 -7.65 -17.22 -26.29
C ALA A 52 -7.99 -16.47 -25.00
N ALA A 53 -8.92 -17.02 -24.23
CA ALA A 53 -9.19 -16.52 -22.89
C ALA A 53 -7.86 -16.45 -22.11
N PRO A 54 -7.64 -15.38 -21.32
CA PRO A 54 -6.40 -15.22 -20.57
C PRO A 54 -6.14 -16.48 -19.74
N GLU A 55 -4.95 -17.08 -19.91
CA GLU A 55 -4.54 -18.25 -19.14
C GLU A 55 -4.46 -17.85 -17.66
N VAL A 56 -5.33 -18.44 -16.82
CA VAL A 56 -5.27 -18.25 -15.37
C VAL A 56 -3.97 -18.89 -14.87
N PRO A 57 -3.09 -18.14 -14.16
CA PRO A 57 -1.83 -18.71 -13.67
C PRO A 57 -2.07 -19.90 -12.76
N SER A 58 -1.51 -21.07 -13.06
CA SER A 58 -1.59 -22.24 -12.18
C SER A 58 -0.92 -21.94 -10.82
N GLN A 59 -1.52 -22.38 -9.71
CA GLN A 59 -0.94 -22.25 -8.37
C GLN A 59 -1.11 -23.53 -7.54
N PRO A 60 -0.29 -23.74 -6.50
CA PRO A 60 -0.44 -24.85 -5.56
C PRO A 60 -1.82 -24.90 -4.86
N GLU A 61 -2.27 -26.11 -4.50
CA GLU A 61 -3.55 -26.30 -3.77
C GLU A 61 -3.56 -25.73 -2.35
N TRP A 62 -2.39 -25.45 -1.76
CA TRP A 62 -2.30 -24.86 -0.43
C TRP A 62 -2.55 -23.33 -0.43
N CYS A 63 -2.56 -22.70 -1.60
CA CYS A 63 -2.69 -21.26 -1.73
C CYS A 63 -4.04 -20.77 -1.20
N PRO A 64 -4.06 -19.79 -0.28
CA PRO A 64 -5.30 -19.24 0.22
C PRO A 64 -5.98 -18.37 -0.86
N ALA A 65 -7.30 -18.27 -0.83
CA ALA A 65 -8.01 -17.34 -1.72
C ALA A 65 -7.62 -15.88 -1.41
N TYR A 66 -7.56 -15.55 -0.12
CA TYR A 66 -7.13 -14.24 0.36
C TYR A 66 -5.99 -14.34 1.37
N GLU A 67 -5.12 -13.34 1.39
CA GLU A 67 -4.30 -13.05 2.56
C GLU A 67 -4.71 -11.71 3.17
N PHE A 68 -5.08 -11.74 4.44
CA PHE A 68 -5.32 -10.55 5.23
C PHE A 68 -4.01 -10.15 5.93
N ILE A 69 -3.36 -9.12 5.41
CA ILE A 69 -2.17 -8.50 6.02
C ILE A 69 -2.63 -7.52 7.09
N SER A 70 -2.19 -7.78 8.33
CA SER A 70 -2.45 -6.94 9.50
C SER A 70 -1.15 -6.26 9.94
N ALA A 71 -1.09 -4.94 9.91
CA ALA A 71 0.05 -4.14 10.37
C ALA A 71 -0.29 -3.44 11.70
N PRO A 72 0.20 -3.94 12.85
CA PRO A 72 -0.05 -3.34 14.16
C PRO A 72 0.59 -1.96 14.33
N GLY A 73 0.04 -1.18 15.25
CA GLY A 73 0.58 0.12 15.65
C GLY A 73 1.86 0.00 16.49
N THR A 74 2.35 1.16 16.91
CA THR A 74 3.50 1.24 17.83
C THR A 74 3.19 0.52 19.15
N TRP A 75 4.13 -0.30 19.62
CA TRP A 75 4.09 -1.14 20.81
C TRP A 75 3.05 -2.28 20.75
N GLU A 76 2.55 -2.62 19.56
CA GLU A 76 1.57 -3.69 19.35
C GLU A 76 2.15 -4.94 18.65
N SER A 77 3.45 -4.95 18.38
CA SER A 77 4.16 -6.03 17.68
C SER A 77 5.58 -6.19 18.24
N ALA A 78 6.23 -7.31 17.91
CA ALA A 78 7.65 -7.58 18.16
C ALA A 78 8.28 -8.24 16.92
N PRO A 79 9.59 -8.06 16.68
CA PRO A 79 10.25 -8.54 15.46
C PRO A 79 10.39 -10.07 15.39
N ASP A 80 10.25 -10.74 16.53
CA ASP A 80 10.30 -12.19 16.75
C ASP A 80 8.92 -12.79 17.08
N ASP A 81 7.83 -12.01 16.94
CA ASP A 81 6.47 -12.52 17.12
C ASP A 81 6.08 -13.49 16.00
N GLU A 82 5.20 -14.44 16.30
CA GLU A 82 4.75 -15.43 15.32
C GLU A 82 3.64 -14.83 14.43
N PRO A 83 3.84 -14.64 13.11
CA PRO A 83 2.94 -13.83 12.29
C PRO A 83 1.52 -14.37 12.16
N LEU A 84 1.37 -15.70 12.19
CA LEU A 84 0.08 -16.37 12.10
C LEU A 84 -0.62 -16.51 13.46
N ASN A 85 0.11 -16.28 14.56
CA ASN A 85 -0.43 -16.35 15.91
C ASN A 85 0.25 -15.34 16.85
N PRO A 86 0.10 -14.02 16.59
CA PRO A 86 0.81 -12.98 17.31
C PRO A 86 0.49 -12.98 18.81
N GLN A 87 1.51 -12.87 19.64
CA GLN A 87 1.43 -12.86 21.11
C GLN A 87 2.15 -11.66 21.75
N ALA A 88 2.84 -10.81 20.97
CA ALA A 88 3.63 -9.70 21.49
C ALA A 88 2.81 -8.76 22.38
N ASN A 89 1.56 -8.50 22.00
CA ASN A 89 0.66 -7.67 22.79
C ASN A 89 -0.80 -8.11 22.62
N SER A 90 -1.38 -8.73 23.65
CA SER A 90 -2.79 -9.17 23.65
C SER A 90 -3.82 -8.03 23.62
N ARG A 91 -3.38 -6.77 23.78
CA ARG A 91 -4.20 -5.56 23.66
C ARG A 91 -4.04 -4.84 22.34
N SER A 92 -3.25 -5.38 21.41
CA SER A 92 -3.11 -4.82 20.06
C SER A 92 -4.49 -4.59 19.45
N PHE A 93 -4.75 -3.39 18.97
CA PHE A 93 -6.01 -3.03 18.33
C PHE A 93 -6.31 -3.95 17.15
N MET A 94 -5.29 -4.30 16.36
CA MET A 94 -5.44 -5.16 15.20
C MET A 94 -5.94 -6.58 15.56
N LEU A 95 -5.68 -7.08 16.78
CA LEU A 95 -6.24 -8.36 17.24
C LEU A 95 -7.76 -8.34 17.39
N SER A 96 -8.35 -7.15 17.59
CA SER A 96 -9.82 -7.00 17.58
C SER A 96 -10.44 -7.15 16.20
N ILE A 97 -9.62 -7.24 15.15
CA ILE A 97 -10.01 -7.48 13.76
C ILE A 97 -9.57 -8.88 13.32
N THR A 98 -8.31 -9.25 13.54
CA THR A 98 -7.78 -10.53 13.06
C THR A 98 -8.37 -11.74 13.76
N ASN A 99 -8.66 -11.67 15.07
CA ASN A 99 -9.24 -12.80 15.79
C ASN A 99 -10.65 -13.16 15.26
N PRO A 100 -11.61 -12.22 15.11
CA PRO A 100 -12.89 -12.53 14.47
C PRO A 100 -12.77 -13.12 13.06
N LEU A 101 -11.83 -12.66 12.24
CA LEU A 101 -11.62 -13.21 10.90
C LEU A 101 -11.12 -14.66 10.96
N LYS A 102 -10.15 -14.96 11.82
CA LYS A 102 -9.64 -16.32 12.05
C LYS A 102 -10.69 -17.26 12.65
N GLU A 103 -11.63 -16.73 13.43
CA GLU A 103 -12.74 -17.52 14.00
C GLU A 103 -13.82 -17.83 12.95
N THR A 104 -13.98 -16.96 11.95
CA THR A 104 -15.07 -17.03 10.96
C THR A 104 -14.67 -17.84 9.73
N PHE A 105 -13.43 -17.71 9.27
CA PHE A 105 -12.96 -18.26 8.00
C PHE A 105 -11.87 -19.31 8.22
N THR A 106 -11.79 -20.28 7.31
CA THR A 106 -10.72 -21.27 7.29
C THR A 106 -9.44 -20.70 6.64
N GLU A 107 -8.28 -21.32 6.90
CA GLU A 107 -6.99 -20.83 6.38
C GLU A 107 -6.88 -20.88 4.85
N ASP A 108 -7.63 -21.76 4.17
CA ASP A 108 -7.74 -21.80 2.71
C ASP A 108 -8.59 -20.65 2.14
N GLN A 109 -9.55 -20.14 2.91
CA GLN A 109 -10.32 -18.95 2.52
C GLN A 109 -9.52 -17.67 2.79
N VAL A 110 -8.97 -17.55 3.99
CA VAL A 110 -8.15 -16.40 4.37
C VAL A 110 -6.99 -16.82 5.26
N ARG A 111 -5.77 -16.57 4.77
CA ARG A 111 -4.57 -16.60 5.60
C ARG A 111 -4.43 -15.24 6.28
N VAL A 112 -4.48 -15.22 7.61
CA VAL A 112 -4.33 -13.97 8.38
C VAL A 112 -2.89 -13.87 8.88
N TRP A 113 -2.15 -12.91 8.35
CA TRP A 113 -0.74 -12.68 8.67
C TRP A 113 -0.57 -11.32 9.34
N THR A 114 0.05 -11.30 10.52
CA THR A 114 0.31 -10.07 11.29
C THR A 114 1.79 -9.73 11.24
N LEU A 115 2.10 -8.49 10.83
CA LEU A 115 3.45 -8.00 10.60
C LEU A 115 4.34 -8.10 11.86
N PRO A 116 5.38 -8.98 11.87
CA PRO A 116 6.27 -9.14 13.01
C PRO A 116 7.42 -8.13 12.94
N TYR A 117 7.22 -6.91 13.43
CA TYR A 117 8.24 -5.85 13.38
C TYR A 117 8.44 -5.18 14.74
N THR A 118 9.53 -4.41 14.86
CA THR A 118 9.94 -3.77 16.11
C THR A 118 8.88 -2.84 16.68
N ALA A 119 8.11 -2.15 15.82
CA ALA A 119 6.96 -1.34 16.22
C ALA A 119 7.27 -0.32 17.33
N GLN A 120 8.41 0.37 17.25
CA GLN A 120 8.84 1.31 18.29
C GLN A 120 8.80 2.76 17.82
N PHE A 121 8.88 3.67 18.79
CA PHE A 121 8.86 5.10 18.57
C PHE A 121 9.75 5.82 19.58
N LYS A 122 10.99 6.10 19.15
CA LYS A 122 11.95 6.87 19.94
C LYS A 122 11.48 8.31 20.15
N SER A 123 11.44 8.73 21.41
CA SER A 123 11.18 10.11 21.84
C SER A 123 12.13 10.55 22.94
N VAL A 124 12.11 11.82 23.32
CA VAL A 124 12.79 12.34 24.54
C VAL A 124 12.42 11.58 25.81
N GLN A 125 11.26 10.90 25.86
CA GLN A 125 10.83 10.08 26.99
C GLN A 125 11.22 8.60 26.85
N SER A 126 11.53 8.13 25.64
CA SER A 126 11.81 6.72 25.28
C SER A 126 13.12 6.57 24.48
N GLN A 127 14.22 7.13 24.98
CA GLN A 127 15.49 7.24 24.23
C GLN A 127 16.15 5.90 23.84
N GLN A 128 15.76 4.79 24.47
CA GLN A 128 16.29 3.45 24.21
C GLN A 128 15.56 2.71 23.08
N GLU A 129 14.43 3.25 22.62
CA GLU A 129 13.67 2.66 21.53
C GLU A 129 14.33 2.90 20.16
N MET A 130 13.99 2.03 19.20
CA MET A 130 14.27 2.24 17.79
C MET A 130 13.59 3.52 17.28
N SER A 131 14.25 4.22 16.37
CA SER A 131 13.66 5.43 15.78
C SER A 131 12.40 5.09 14.99
N TYR A 132 11.49 6.07 14.85
CA TYR A 132 10.27 5.87 14.07
C TYR A 132 10.58 5.50 12.61
N ASP A 133 11.53 6.19 11.99
CA ASP A 133 11.94 5.92 10.61
C ASP A 133 12.52 4.51 10.45
N ASP A 134 13.39 4.06 11.36
CA ASP A 134 13.98 2.72 11.29
C ASP A 134 12.89 1.64 11.50
N SER A 135 12.00 1.84 12.48
CA SER A 135 10.90 0.90 12.77
C SER A 135 9.93 0.81 11.60
N ARG A 136 9.53 1.95 11.01
CA ARG A 136 8.70 2.00 9.79
C ARG A 136 9.38 1.31 8.61
N ASN A 137 10.67 1.55 8.39
CA ASN A 137 11.40 0.96 7.27
C ASN A 137 11.57 -0.56 7.45
N GLU A 138 11.84 -1.04 8.66
CA GLU A 138 11.87 -2.48 8.98
C GLU A 138 10.52 -3.13 8.71
N GLY A 139 9.44 -2.57 9.27
CA GLY A 139 8.09 -3.11 9.09
C GLY A 139 7.67 -3.12 7.63
N ARG A 140 7.97 -2.04 6.89
CA ARG A 140 7.73 -1.97 5.46
C ARG A 140 8.45 -3.09 4.70
N ALA A 141 9.74 -3.25 4.90
CA ALA A 141 10.54 -4.25 4.20
C ALA A 141 10.03 -5.68 4.47
N LYS A 142 9.61 -5.98 5.70
CA LYS A 142 9.02 -7.29 6.05
C LYS A 142 7.66 -7.52 5.39
N LEU A 143 6.80 -6.51 5.37
CA LEU A 143 5.49 -6.61 4.72
C LEU A 143 5.64 -6.80 3.21
N GLU A 144 6.51 -6.02 2.55
CA GLU A 144 6.82 -6.19 1.13
C GLU A 144 7.38 -7.57 0.80
N ALA A 145 8.23 -8.12 1.67
CA ALA A 145 8.77 -9.47 1.50
C ALA A 145 7.66 -10.54 1.56
N GLU A 146 6.69 -10.40 2.47
CA GLU A 146 5.53 -11.31 2.54
C GLU A 146 4.69 -11.22 1.27
N LEU A 147 4.36 -10.01 0.81
CA LEU A 147 3.60 -9.80 -0.43
C LEU A 147 4.31 -10.43 -1.63
N GLN A 148 5.61 -10.19 -1.78
CA GLN A 148 6.41 -10.76 -2.88
C GLN A 148 6.44 -12.28 -2.82
N TRP A 149 6.66 -12.84 -1.64
CA TRP A 149 6.74 -14.29 -1.45
C TRP A 149 5.40 -14.95 -1.77
N LEU A 150 4.31 -14.51 -1.13
CA LEU A 150 3.02 -15.18 -1.33
C LEU A 150 2.49 -14.93 -2.74
N HIS A 151 2.65 -13.74 -3.32
CA HIS A 151 2.23 -13.50 -4.70
C HIS A 151 3.04 -14.33 -5.71
N GLY A 152 4.33 -14.55 -5.44
CA GLY A 152 5.19 -15.38 -6.27
C GLY A 152 4.81 -16.86 -6.25
N GLU A 153 4.43 -17.38 -5.09
CA GLU A 153 3.99 -18.79 -4.92
C GLU A 153 2.53 -19.00 -5.30
N CYS A 154 1.69 -18.01 -5.02
CA CYS A 154 0.23 -18.04 -5.14
C CYS A 154 -0.28 -16.82 -5.95
N PRO A 155 -0.04 -16.80 -7.28
CA PRO A 155 -0.34 -15.66 -8.13
C PRO A 155 -1.83 -15.27 -8.23
N GLN A 156 -2.76 -16.15 -7.84
CA GLN A 156 -4.20 -15.86 -7.79
C GLN A 156 -4.67 -15.40 -6.41
N THR A 157 -3.84 -15.51 -5.35
CA THR A 157 -4.22 -15.01 -4.02
C THR A 157 -4.38 -13.49 -4.06
N GLN A 158 -5.49 -13.02 -3.50
CA GLN A 158 -5.80 -11.61 -3.35
C GLN A 158 -5.40 -11.09 -1.96
N PHE A 159 -4.87 -9.88 -1.89
CA PHE A 159 -4.41 -9.27 -0.64
C PHE A 159 -5.40 -8.24 -0.11
N ILE A 160 -5.71 -8.33 1.18
CA ILE A 160 -6.44 -7.32 1.95
C ILE A 160 -5.45 -6.72 2.93
N LEU A 161 -5.15 -5.42 2.81
CA LEU A 161 -4.15 -4.76 3.65
C LEU A 161 -4.85 -3.90 4.71
N ALA A 162 -4.57 -4.14 5.99
CA ALA A 162 -5.10 -3.33 7.07
C ALA A 162 -4.00 -2.92 8.03
N GLY A 163 -3.97 -1.66 8.42
CA GLY A 163 -2.96 -1.15 9.35
C GLY A 163 -3.51 -0.12 10.31
N PHE A 164 -2.90 -0.05 11.50
CA PHE A 164 -3.23 0.92 12.54
C PHE A 164 -2.03 1.80 12.91
N SER A 165 -2.22 3.12 13.03
CA SER A 165 -1.20 4.09 13.47
C SER A 165 0.10 3.99 12.65
N GLN A 166 1.23 3.59 13.25
CA GLN A 166 2.48 3.30 12.50
C GLN A 166 2.27 2.25 11.39
N GLY A 167 1.51 1.19 11.67
CA GLY A 167 1.14 0.18 10.69
C GLY A 167 0.25 0.75 9.58
N ALA A 168 -0.61 1.72 9.87
CA ALA A 168 -1.44 2.41 8.88
C ALA A 168 -0.59 3.23 7.89
N VAL A 169 0.45 3.89 8.40
CA VAL A 169 1.40 4.60 7.54
C VAL A 169 2.13 3.62 6.62
N ILE A 170 2.59 2.48 7.15
CA ILE A 170 3.27 1.42 6.38
C ILE A 170 2.36 0.89 5.27
N VAL A 171 1.16 0.41 5.58
CA VAL A 171 0.24 -0.14 4.56
C VAL A 171 -0.17 0.92 3.56
N GLY A 172 -0.37 2.17 4.00
CA GLY A 172 -0.72 3.26 3.09
C GLY A 172 0.42 3.62 2.14
N ASP A 173 1.68 3.59 2.58
CA ASP A 173 2.80 3.83 1.66
C ASP A 173 2.94 2.72 0.62
N ILE A 174 2.78 1.47 1.05
CA ILE A 174 2.83 0.31 0.16
C ILE A 174 1.67 0.35 -0.84
N ALA A 175 0.47 0.69 -0.38
CA ALA A 175 -0.69 0.87 -1.24
C ALA A 175 -0.50 2.03 -2.24
N ASP A 176 0.11 3.14 -1.83
CA ASP A 176 0.42 4.26 -2.72
C ASP A 176 1.38 3.86 -3.84
N GLU A 177 2.40 3.06 -3.53
CA GLU A 177 3.36 2.59 -4.53
C GLU A 177 2.77 1.51 -5.44
N ILE A 178 2.00 0.56 -4.90
CA ILE A 178 1.28 -0.44 -5.71
C ILE A 178 0.31 0.27 -6.66
N GLY A 179 -0.50 1.20 -6.14
CA GLY A 179 -1.44 1.98 -6.95
C GLY A 179 -0.77 2.93 -7.93
N GLY A 180 0.42 3.43 -7.61
CA GLY A 180 1.27 4.22 -8.51
C GLY A 180 2.05 3.39 -9.55
N GLY A 181 1.96 2.06 -9.51
CA GLY A 181 2.64 1.17 -10.45
C GLY A 181 4.13 0.94 -10.18
N THR A 182 4.61 1.28 -8.99
CA THR A 182 6.00 1.05 -8.54
C THR A 182 6.11 0.07 -7.37
N GLY A 183 4.98 -0.51 -6.94
CA GLY A 183 4.92 -1.46 -5.83
C GLY A 183 5.47 -2.85 -6.16
N VAL A 184 5.51 -3.69 -5.14
CA VAL A 184 6.14 -5.02 -5.19
C VAL A 184 5.27 -6.13 -5.75
N ILE A 185 3.97 -5.86 -5.87
CA ILE A 185 2.94 -6.72 -6.48
C ILE A 185 2.03 -5.82 -7.33
N PRO A 186 1.30 -6.38 -8.31
CA PRO A 186 0.45 -5.56 -9.16
C PRO A 186 -0.85 -5.17 -8.44
N ALA A 187 -1.47 -4.05 -8.84
CA ALA A 187 -2.61 -3.45 -8.15
C ALA A 187 -3.88 -4.32 -8.19
N GLU A 188 -4.03 -5.16 -9.22
CA GLU A 188 -5.08 -6.15 -9.36
C GLU A 188 -4.97 -7.32 -8.37
N SER A 189 -3.82 -7.48 -7.70
CA SER A 189 -3.67 -8.47 -6.61
C SER A 189 -4.19 -7.93 -5.28
N VAL A 190 -4.56 -6.65 -5.18
CA VAL A 190 -5.03 -6.04 -3.93
C VAL A 190 -6.54 -5.83 -3.98
N ALA A 191 -7.27 -6.58 -3.18
CA ALA A 191 -8.72 -6.53 -3.09
C ALA A 191 -9.22 -5.32 -2.27
N GLY A 192 -8.42 -4.82 -1.33
CA GLY A 192 -8.77 -3.64 -0.55
C GLY A 192 -7.70 -3.24 0.45
N VAL A 193 -7.70 -1.97 0.83
CA VAL A 193 -6.77 -1.40 1.81
C VAL A 193 -7.54 -0.59 2.85
N VAL A 194 -7.20 -0.72 4.13
CA VAL A 194 -7.72 0.11 5.22
C VAL A 194 -6.55 0.63 6.05
N ALA A 195 -6.42 1.96 6.13
CA ALA A 195 -5.47 2.64 6.98
C ALA A 195 -6.21 3.36 8.12
N ILE A 196 -5.97 2.95 9.36
CA ILE A 196 -6.67 3.43 10.56
C ILE A 196 -5.72 4.29 11.37
N ALA A 197 -6.11 5.52 11.69
CA ALA A 197 -5.24 6.49 12.33
C ALA A 197 -3.94 6.75 11.53
N ASP A 198 -4.05 6.86 10.21
CA ASP A 198 -2.92 7.11 9.32
C ASP A 198 -2.30 8.50 9.56
N GLY A 199 -1.05 8.52 10.01
CA GLY A 199 -0.25 9.73 10.18
C GLY A 199 -0.06 10.54 8.89
N ARG A 200 -0.35 9.96 7.73
CA ARG A 200 -0.29 10.58 6.40
C ARG A 200 -1.66 10.69 5.72
N ARG A 201 -2.77 10.66 6.49
CA ARG A 201 -4.12 10.90 5.95
C ARG A 201 -4.22 12.28 5.30
N GLU A 202 -4.83 12.35 4.11
CA GLU A 202 -5.17 13.61 3.44
C GLU A 202 -6.66 13.67 3.09
N ASN A 203 -7.26 14.86 3.18
CA ASN A 203 -8.66 15.06 2.83
C ASN A 203 -8.87 14.92 1.32
N GLY A 204 -9.80 14.04 0.93
CA GLY A 204 -10.09 13.77 -0.49
C GLY A 204 -9.21 12.70 -1.13
N VAL A 205 -8.28 12.11 -0.37
CA VAL A 205 -7.41 11.00 -0.83
C VAL A 205 -7.83 9.70 -0.16
N GLY A 206 -8.27 8.73 -0.95
CA GLY A 206 -8.93 7.51 -0.47
C GLY A 206 -10.37 7.74 -0.01
N ILE A 207 -10.98 6.70 0.55
CA ILE A 207 -12.39 6.66 0.95
C ILE A 207 -12.51 6.84 2.46
N ASN A 208 -13.28 7.82 2.92
CA ASN A 208 -13.61 7.98 4.34
C ASN A 208 -14.99 7.35 4.62
N PRO A 209 -15.08 6.20 5.31
CA PRO A 209 -16.37 5.63 5.72
C PRO A 209 -16.93 6.28 6.99
N GLY A 210 -16.14 7.10 7.68
CA GLY A 210 -16.49 7.74 8.94
C GLY A 210 -17.09 9.14 8.76
N VAL A 211 -17.08 9.90 9.84
CA VAL A 211 -17.48 11.32 9.83
C VAL A 211 -16.46 12.19 9.08
N ASP A 212 -16.92 13.30 8.52
CA ASP A 212 -16.06 14.30 7.88
C ASP A 212 -15.13 14.95 8.91
N LEU A 213 -13.84 15.04 8.57
CA LEU A 213 -12.82 15.66 9.42
C LEU A 213 -12.22 16.89 8.72
N GLY A 214 -11.85 17.87 9.53
CA GLY A 214 -11.21 19.10 9.04
C GLY A 214 -9.68 19.05 9.08
N GLY A 215 -9.09 18.15 9.85
CA GLY A 215 -7.63 17.98 9.94
C GLY A 215 -7.06 17.03 8.89
N ILE A 216 -5.76 16.80 9.02
CA ILE A 216 -4.91 15.96 8.17
C ILE A 216 -3.94 15.18 9.04
N GLY A 217 -3.25 14.21 8.46
CA GLY A 217 -2.22 13.44 9.14
C GLY A 217 -1.10 14.31 9.70
N ALA A 218 -0.61 13.95 10.88
CA ALA A 218 0.45 14.68 11.56
C ALA A 218 1.75 14.77 10.74
N GLU A 219 2.08 13.75 9.96
CA GLU A 219 3.24 13.80 9.06
C GLU A 219 3.04 14.80 7.92
N ILE A 220 1.80 15.16 7.57
CA ILE A 220 1.50 16.23 6.61
C ILE A 220 1.54 17.59 7.32
N ALA A 221 0.80 17.72 8.42
CA ALA A 221 0.70 18.98 9.17
C ALA A 221 2.08 19.48 9.68
N LEU A 222 2.96 18.55 10.07
CA LEU A 222 4.26 18.86 10.66
C LEU A 222 5.42 18.78 9.68
N GLN A 223 5.18 18.43 8.41
CA GLN A 223 6.22 18.38 7.37
C GLN A 223 7.06 19.65 7.29
N PRO A 224 6.48 20.88 7.33
CA PRO A 224 7.26 22.12 7.24
C PRO A 224 8.18 22.37 8.44
N VAL A 225 7.93 21.71 9.58
CA VAL A 225 8.65 21.88 10.84
C VAL A 225 9.34 20.61 11.31
N THR A 226 9.59 19.65 10.40
CA THR A 226 10.20 18.36 10.74
C THR A 226 11.52 18.49 11.51
N GLY A 227 12.34 19.51 11.22
CA GLY A 227 13.58 19.77 11.96
C GLY A 227 13.37 20.11 13.45
N LEU A 228 12.24 20.75 13.80
CA LEU A 228 11.88 21.02 15.20
C LEU A 228 11.29 19.78 15.87
N VAL A 229 10.48 19.01 15.13
CA VAL A 229 9.91 17.74 15.60
C VAL A 229 11.00 16.76 15.99
N GLN A 230 12.08 16.66 15.21
CA GLN A 230 13.22 15.80 15.51
C GLN A 230 13.97 16.13 16.82
N LEU A 231 13.79 17.32 17.40
CA LEU A 231 14.34 17.63 18.73
C LEU A 231 13.61 16.89 19.86
N VAL A 232 12.36 16.51 19.62
CA VAL A 232 11.46 15.86 20.57
C VAL A 232 11.31 14.37 20.25
N VAL A 233 11.29 14.02 18.97
CA VAL A 233 11.18 12.65 18.44
C VAL A 233 12.31 12.39 17.41
N PRO A 234 13.55 12.15 17.87
CA PRO A 234 14.69 11.99 16.98
C PRO A 234 14.53 10.78 16.04
N GLY A 235 14.77 11.00 14.74
CA GLY A 235 14.59 9.97 13.72
C GLY A 235 13.12 9.69 13.38
N ALA A 236 12.24 10.68 13.56
CA ALA A 236 10.89 10.67 13.02
C ALA A 236 10.74 11.74 11.94
N SER A 237 10.90 11.35 10.68
CA SER A 237 10.71 12.23 9.53
C SER A 237 9.22 12.41 9.24
N MET A 238 8.76 13.66 9.14
CA MET A 238 7.39 13.98 8.74
C MET A 238 7.35 14.00 7.21
N ARG A 239 6.91 12.90 6.58
CA ARG A 239 7.15 12.66 5.15
C ARG A 239 6.11 13.32 4.23
N GLY A 240 5.16 14.09 4.76
CA GLY A 240 4.18 14.83 3.96
C GLY A 240 3.13 13.93 3.30
N ALA A 241 2.40 14.48 2.34
CA ALA A 241 1.43 13.76 1.51
C ALA A 241 2.10 12.63 0.70
N ARG A 242 1.32 11.59 0.36
CA ARG A 242 1.80 10.52 -0.53
C ARG A 242 1.73 11.01 -1.99
N PRO A 243 2.67 10.61 -2.86
CA PRO A 243 2.79 11.21 -4.19
C PRO A 243 1.75 10.73 -5.22
N ASN A 244 1.09 9.57 -5.02
CA ASN A 244 0.21 8.98 -6.03
C ASN A 244 -1.28 9.00 -5.64
N ASP A 245 -1.63 9.51 -4.47
CA ASP A 245 -3.00 9.50 -3.93
C ASP A 245 -3.65 8.09 -3.98
N PHE A 246 -2.85 7.04 -3.75
CA PHE A 246 -3.21 5.63 -3.92
C PHE A 246 -3.48 5.16 -5.36
N GLY A 247 -3.41 6.02 -6.37
CA GLY A 247 -3.47 5.68 -7.80
C GLY A 247 -4.58 4.68 -8.14
N ALA A 248 -4.20 3.54 -8.75
CA ALA A 248 -5.12 2.47 -9.15
C ALA A 248 -5.83 1.75 -7.98
N LEU A 249 -5.43 2.00 -6.73
CA LEU A 249 -6.07 1.48 -5.52
C LEU A 249 -6.98 2.50 -4.82
N ALA A 250 -7.07 3.75 -5.31
CA ALA A 250 -7.80 4.82 -4.63
C ALA A 250 -9.29 4.51 -4.40
N ASP A 251 -9.91 3.73 -5.30
CA ASP A 251 -11.31 3.31 -5.24
C ASP A 251 -11.59 2.19 -4.22
N ARG A 252 -10.54 1.62 -3.61
CA ARG A 252 -10.64 0.57 -2.60
C ARG A 252 -9.65 0.74 -1.44
N THR A 253 -9.16 1.97 -1.27
CA THR A 253 -8.31 2.36 -0.13
C THR A 253 -9.10 3.25 0.81
N TYR A 254 -9.32 2.76 2.02
CA TYR A 254 -10.12 3.40 3.05
C TYR A 254 -9.23 4.05 4.11
N GLN A 255 -9.57 5.28 4.49
CA GLN A 255 -8.88 6.10 5.47
C GLN A 255 -9.81 6.36 6.64
N ILE A 256 -9.57 5.70 7.77
CA ILE A 256 -10.40 5.80 8.97
C ILE A 256 -9.65 6.59 10.03
N CYS A 257 -10.28 7.63 10.56
CA CYS A 257 -9.67 8.47 11.59
C CYS A 257 -10.75 8.93 12.56
N ALA A 258 -10.45 8.85 13.86
CA ALA A 258 -11.33 9.38 14.88
C ALA A 258 -11.23 10.90 14.94
N PRO A 259 -12.36 11.63 15.11
CA PRO A 259 -12.32 13.06 15.34
C PRO A 259 -11.38 13.43 16.48
N SER A 260 -10.55 14.45 16.26
CA SER A 260 -9.55 14.94 17.21
C SER A 260 -8.44 13.95 17.59
N ASP A 261 -8.26 12.83 16.90
CA ASP A 261 -7.04 12.04 17.03
C ASP A 261 -5.87 12.82 16.41
N SER A 262 -4.91 13.24 17.25
CA SER A 262 -3.80 14.09 16.83
C SER A 262 -2.86 13.45 15.81
N ILE A 263 -2.95 12.14 15.58
CA ILE A 263 -2.14 11.44 14.58
C ILE A 263 -2.71 11.64 13.17
N CYS A 264 -4.02 11.57 12.99
CA CYS A 264 -4.67 11.55 11.67
C CYS A 264 -5.62 12.73 11.41
N ASP A 265 -6.01 13.47 12.44
CA ASP A 265 -6.86 14.68 12.41
C ASP A 265 -6.13 15.87 13.05
N ALA A 266 -4.85 16.04 12.71
CA ALA A 266 -4.08 17.20 13.14
C ALA A 266 -4.57 18.46 12.39
N PRO A 267 -4.78 19.58 13.09
CA PRO A 267 -5.24 20.81 12.46
C PRO A 267 -4.14 21.41 11.56
N HIS A 268 -4.55 22.11 10.50
CA HIS A 268 -3.65 22.71 9.51
C HIS A 268 -2.64 23.72 10.08
N ASN A 269 -2.92 24.34 11.23
CA ASN A 269 -2.11 25.43 11.76
C ASN A 269 -1.01 24.94 12.71
N ILE A 270 0.24 25.25 12.33
CA ILE A 270 1.48 24.91 13.06
C ILE A 270 1.76 25.93 14.18
N GLY A 271 0.76 26.25 15.00
CA GLY A 271 0.86 27.34 16.00
C GLY A 271 2.07 27.19 16.94
N ASN A 272 2.45 25.96 17.28
CA ASN A 272 3.67 25.63 18.01
C ASN A 272 4.12 24.18 17.68
N ALA A 273 5.20 24.03 16.90
CA ALA A 273 5.72 22.73 16.49
C ALA A 273 6.18 21.84 17.67
N ALA A 274 6.67 22.44 18.76
CA ALA A 274 7.11 21.69 19.93
C ALA A 274 5.94 21.10 20.71
N GLU A 275 4.85 21.85 20.88
CA GLU A 275 3.60 21.33 21.47
C GLU A 275 3.03 20.19 20.62
N ARG A 276 3.02 20.34 19.29
CA ARG A 276 2.55 19.27 18.40
C ARG A 276 3.41 18.02 18.46
N ALA A 277 4.72 18.17 18.57
CA ALA A 277 5.61 17.01 18.76
C ALA A 277 5.39 16.32 20.12
N LEU A 278 4.97 17.05 21.15
CA LEU A 278 4.56 16.47 22.44
C LEU A 278 3.20 15.75 22.32
N GLU A 279 2.25 16.29 21.56
CA GLU A 279 0.97 15.60 21.28
C GLU A 279 1.16 14.29 20.51
N LEU A 280 2.16 14.20 19.63
CA LEU A 280 2.54 12.94 18.99
C LEU A 280 3.01 11.87 19.99
N ILE A 281 3.72 12.29 21.05
CA ILE A 281 4.15 11.37 22.12
C ILE A 281 2.96 10.95 22.98
N ASP A 282 2.08 11.90 23.29
CA ASP A 282 0.94 11.64 24.18
C ASP A 282 -0.15 10.81 23.48
N ALA A 283 -0.23 10.88 22.13
CA ALA A 283 -1.19 10.18 21.27
C ALA A 283 -2.55 10.09 21.97
N ASN A 284 -3.24 11.23 22.03
CA ASN A 284 -4.30 11.52 22.98
C ASN A 284 -5.27 10.33 23.23
N GLY A 285 -5.97 10.32 24.36
CA GLY A 285 -6.79 9.16 24.77
C GLY A 285 -7.78 8.60 23.72
N ILE A 286 -8.14 9.35 22.68
CA ILE A 286 -8.94 8.86 21.54
C ILE A 286 -8.19 7.80 20.72
N HIS A 287 -6.86 7.95 20.55
CA HIS A 287 -6.03 7.04 19.77
C HIS A 287 -6.07 5.60 20.28
N ALA A 288 -6.29 5.40 21.59
CA ALA A 288 -6.33 4.09 22.22
C ALA A 288 -7.72 3.40 22.21
N ILE A 289 -8.77 4.06 21.70
CA ILE A 289 -10.17 3.60 21.87
C ILE A 289 -10.90 3.32 20.56
N TYR A 290 -10.22 3.11 19.42
CA TYR A 290 -10.88 2.79 18.14
C TYR A 290 -11.80 1.56 18.18
N ALA A 291 -11.53 0.60 19.07
CA ALA A 291 -12.35 -0.60 19.23
C ALA A 291 -13.64 -0.38 20.02
N SER A 292 -13.78 0.76 20.70
CA SER A 292 -14.94 1.09 21.54
C SER A 292 -15.55 2.46 21.23
N ASN A 293 -14.90 3.27 20.41
CA ASN A 293 -15.36 4.58 19.99
C ASN A 293 -16.32 4.46 18.79
N ASP A 294 -17.59 4.75 19.02
CA ASP A 294 -18.67 4.76 18.04
C ASP A 294 -18.84 6.11 17.32
N ASN A 295 -18.02 7.11 17.66
CA ASN A 295 -18.03 8.43 17.03
C ASN A 295 -17.15 8.50 15.77
N VAL A 296 -16.43 7.42 15.45
CA VAL A 296 -15.56 7.35 14.27
C VAL A 296 -16.39 7.06 13.02
N ILE A 297 -17.18 5.98 13.08
CA ILE A 297 -18.05 5.53 12.00
C ILE A 297 -19.49 5.45 12.55
N PRO A 298 -20.45 6.20 12.01
CA PRO A 298 -21.81 6.18 12.52
C PRO A 298 -22.41 4.76 12.56
N GLY A 299 -22.82 4.33 13.75
CA GLY A 299 -23.54 3.06 13.95
C GLY A 299 -22.67 1.82 14.16
N THR A 300 -21.34 1.95 14.22
CA THR A 300 -20.42 0.83 14.47
C THR A 300 -19.11 1.31 15.09
N THR A 301 -18.34 0.43 15.72
CA THR A 301 -16.94 0.72 16.04
C THR A 301 -16.04 0.45 14.85
N THR A 302 -14.82 0.99 14.87
CA THR A 302 -13.89 0.87 13.73
C THR A 302 -13.52 -0.59 13.46
N ASN A 303 -13.18 -1.35 14.48
CA ASN A 303 -12.85 -2.77 14.32
C ASN A 303 -14.04 -3.58 13.78
N GLN A 304 -15.26 -3.33 14.26
CA GLN A 304 -16.46 -4.00 13.76
C GLN A 304 -16.73 -3.69 12.29
N TRP A 305 -16.53 -2.42 11.87
CA TRP A 305 -16.66 -2.03 10.47
C TRP A 305 -15.64 -2.76 9.60
N VAL A 306 -14.37 -2.82 10.03
CA VAL A 306 -13.31 -3.48 9.26
C VAL A 306 -13.53 -4.99 9.17
N VAL A 307 -13.98 -5.64 10.24
CA VAL A 307 -14.34 -7.08 10.20
C VAL A 307 -15.47 -7.31 9.20
N GLY A 308 -16.53 -6.49 9.22
CA GLY A 308 -17.63 -6.59 8.26
C GLY A 308 -17.15 -6.38 6.82
N TRP A 309 -16.42 -5.30 6.58
CA TRP A 309 -15.84 -4.95 5.28
C TRP A 309 -14.95 -6.06 4.72
N ALA A 310 -14.02 -6.60 5.51
CA ALA A 310 -13.14 -7.67 5.08
C ALA A 310 -13.93 -8.97 4.82
N SER A 311 -14.91 -9.27 5.69
CA SER A 311 -15.78 -10.44 5.50
C SER A 311 -16.61 -10.34 4.21
N ASP A 312 -17.09 -9.14 3.87
CA ASP A 312 -17.84 -8.92 2.64
C ASP A 312 -16.95 -9.13 1.40
N ILE A 313 -15.69 -8.70 1.43
CA ILE A 313 -14.71 -8.98 0.36
C ILE A 313 -14.47 -10.49 0.23
N ILE A 314 -14.18 -11.16 1.35
CA ILE A 314 -13.84 -12.59 1.36
C ILE A 314 -15.02 -13.44 0.86
N ASN A 315 -16.26 -13.09 1.21
CA ASN A 315 -17.45 -13.84 0.79
C ASN A 315 -17.88 -13.58 -0.67
N GLN A 316 -17.34 -12.56 -1.33
CA GLN A 316 -17.61 -12.26 -2.74
C GLN A 316 -16.71 -13.04 -3.71
N GLY A 317 -15.60 -13.61 -3.21
CA GLY A 317 -14.62 -14.40 -3.98
C GLY A 317 -14.94 -15.88 -4.03
#